data_AF-A0A836VG74-F1
#
_entry.id   AF-A0A836VG74-F1
#
_cell.length_a   1.000
_cell.length_b   1.000
_cell.length_c   1.000
_cell.angle_alpha   90.00
_cell.angle_beta   90.00
_cell.angle_gamma   90.00
#
_symmetry.space_group_name_H-M   'P 1'
#
loop_
_entity.id
_entity.type
_entity.pdbx_description
1 polymer ?
#
loop_
_entity_poly.entity_id
_entity_poly.type
_entity_poly.pdbx_seq_one_letter_code
_entity_poly.pdbx_strand_id
1 'polypeptide(L)' 'GADLSNANLSNADFSNANLEGATLVGAELRGAVFKSVNLTEANLTDAIIDNTDFSDAKIRNVIGLAHPRVD' A
#
# COMPACT_ATOMS: atom_id res chain seq x y z
N GLY A 1 -0.80 -6.49 11.65
CA GLY A 1 -0.45 -6.92 10.29
C GLY A 1 1.01 -7.30 10.21
N ALA A 2 1.49 -7.60 9.00
CA ALA A 2 2.90 -7.85 8.73
C ALA A 2 3.73 -6.56 8.84
N ASP A 3 5.02 -6.69 9.18
CA ASP A 3 5.99 -5.59 9.08
C ASP A 3 6.81 -5.78 7.81
N LEU A 4 6.64 -4.84 6.88
CA LEU A 4 7.29 -4.74 5.57
C LEU A 4 8.06 -3.41 5.45
N SER A 5 8.40 -2.78 6.58
CA SER A 5 9.06 -1.48 6.60
C SER A 5 10.39 -1.52 5.86
N ASN A 6 10.65 -0.54 5.00
CA ASN A 6 11.86 -0.40 4.17
C ASN A 6 12.14 -1.58 3.23
N ALA A 7 11.18 -2.48 3.01
CA ALA A 7 11.36 -3.60 2.10
C ALA A 7 11.38 -3.13 0.63
N ASN A 8 12.21 -3.79 -0.20
CA ASN A 8 12.10 -3.66 -1.65
C ASN A 8 11.04 -4.63 -2.17
N LEU A 9 9.89 -4.07 -2.56
CA LEU A 9 8.71 -4.78 -3.05
C LEU A 9 8.32 -4.30 -4.46
N SER A 10 9.28 -3.72 -5.19
CA SER A 10 9.06 -3.22 -6.53
C SER A 10 8.57 -4.33 -7.46
N ASN A 11 7.52 -4.07 -8.23
CA ASN A 11 6.85 -5.03 -9.14
C ASN A 11 6.27 -6.28 -8.45
N ALA A 12 6.13 -6.31 -7.13
CA ALA A 12 5.50 -7.42 -6.42
C ALA A 12 3.99 -7.45 -6.70
N ASP A 13 3.42 -8.65 -6.73
CA ASP A 13 1.98 -8.86 -6.88
C ASP A 13 1.36 -9.23 -5.51
N PHE A 14 0.55 -8.32 -4.98
CA PHE A 14 -0.25 -8.45 -3.76
C PHE A 14 -1.75 -8.56 -4.06
N SER A 15 -2.12 -8.92 -5.29
CA SER A 15 -3.53 -9.01 -5.68
C SER A 15 -4.32 -9.92 -4.75
N ASN A 16 -5.43 -9.41 -4.23
CA ASN A 16 -6.31 -10.09 -3.25
C ASN A 16 -5.67 -10.41 -1.89
N ALA A 17 -4.48 -9.91 -1.58
CA ALA A 17 -3.85 -10.15 -0.29
C ALA A 17 -4.59 -9.44 0.85
N ASN A 18 -4.49 -9.99 2.06
CA ASN A 18 -4.92 -9.30 3.27
C ASN A 18 -3.73 -8.68 3.99
N LEU A 19 -3.59 -7.36 3.88
CA LEU A 19 -2.56 -6.54 4.52
C LEU A 19 -3.18 -5.58 5.56
N GLU A 20 -4.30 -5.98 6.17
CA GLU A 20 -4.94 -5.23 7.23
C GLU A 20 -3.98 -4.98 8.41
N GLY A 21 -3.86 -3.71 8.80
CA GLY A 21 -2.94 -3.25 9.83
C GLY A 21 -1.46 -3.57 9.55
N ALA A 22 -1.07 -3.73 8.28
CA ALA A 22 0.33 -3.92 7.90
C ALA A 22 1.12 -2.60 7.99
N THR A 23 2.40 -2.71 8.30
CA THR A 23 3.33 -1.57 8.29
C THR A 23 4.19 -1.67 7.03
N LEU A 24 4.06 -0.69 6.13
CA LEU A 24 4.83 -0.55 4.88
C LEU A 24 5.62 0.76 4.87
N VAL A 25 6.02 1.25 6.05
CA VAL A 25 6.69 2.54 6.20
C VAL A 25 8.01 2.53 5.42
N GLY A 26 8.19 3.50 4.53
CA GLY A 26 9.39 3.59 3.68
C GLY A 26 9.56 2.45 2.67
N ALA A 27 8.55 1.61 2.44
CA ALA A 27 8.64 0.50 1.50
C ALA A 27 8.75 1.00 0.04
N GLU A 28 9.54 0.30 -0.76
CA GLU A 28 9.69 0.56 -2.20
C GLU A 28 8.66 -0.27 -2.97
N LEU A 29 7.59 0.37 -3.43
CA LEU A 29 6.42 -0.27 -4.06
C LEU A 29 6.30 0.04 -5.56
N ARG A 30 7.35 0.58 -6.19
CA ARG A 30 7.28 1.02 -7.60
C ARG A 30 6.82 -0.12 -8.51
N GLY A 31 5.75 0.12 -9.27
CA GLY A 31 5.17 -0.87 -10.20
C GLY A 31 4.47 -2.06 -9.53
N ALA A 32 4.30 -2.08 -8.21
CA ALA A 32 3.63 -3.17 -7.53
C ALA A 32 2.12 -3.21 -7.83
N VAL A 33 1.52 -4.39 -7.71
CA VAL A 33 0.09 -4.61 -7.95
C VAL A 33 -0.61 -4.90 -6.63
N PHE A 34 -1.50 -4.01 -6.22
CA PHE A 34 -2.32 -4.08 -5.01
C PHE A 34 -3.81 -4.22 -5.37
N LYS A 35 -4.12 -4.90 -6.48
CA LYS A 35 -5.49 -5.04 -6.96
C LYS A 35 -6.35 -5.82 -5.97
N SER A 36 -7.50 -5.26 -5.60
CA SER A 36 -8.45 -5.89 -4.65
C SER A 36 -7.83 -6.27 -3.28
N VAL A 37 -6.69 -5.68 -2.92
CA VAL A 37 -6.03 -5.89 -1.62
C VAL A 37 -6.86 -5.33 -0.47
N ASN A 38 -6.73 -5.90 0.72
CA ASN A 38 -7.19 -5.22 1.95
C ASN A 38 -6.01 -4.48 2.61
N LEU A 39 -6.01 -3.15 2.56
CA LEU A 39 -5.05 -2.29 3.25
C LEU A 39 -5.69 -1.57 4.44
N THR A 40 -6.86 -1.99 4.93
CA THR A 40 -7.54 -1.33 6.05
C THR A 40 -6.58 -1.15 7.24
N GLU A 41 -6.48 0.07 7.77
CA GLU A 41 -5.58 0.44 8.88
C GLU A 41 -4.07 0.24 8.61
N ALA A 42 -3.66 0.03 7.35
CA ALA A 42 -2.25 -0.06 7.00
C ALA A 42 -1.55 1.30 7.08
N ASN A 43 -0.25 1.26 7.33
CA ASN A 43 0.61 2.44 7.35
C ASN A 43 1.59 2.41 6.17
N LEU A 44 1.40 3.31 5.21
CA LEU A 44 2.26 3.53 4.04
C LEU A 44 3.02 4.87 4.14
N THR A 45 3.23 5.41 5.34
CA THR A 45 4.04 6.64 5.50
C THR A 45 5.40 6.47 4.81
N ASP A 46 5.77 7.47 3.99
CA ASP A 46 7.00 7.50 3.21
C ASP A 46 7.20 6.32 2.22
N ALA A 47 6.18 5.49 1.99
CA ALA A 47 6.24 4.44 0.98
C ALA A 47 6.30 5.06 -0.42
N ILE A 48 7.12 4.48 -1.29
CA ILE A 48 7.30 4.97 -2.65
C ILE A 48 6.40 4.17 -3.59
N ILE A 49 5.32 4.81 -4.03
CA ILE A 49 4.21 4.16 -4.72
C ILE A 49 4.11 4.52 -6.22
N ASP A 50 5.19 5.00 -6.84
CA ASP A 50 5.18 5.35 -8.27
C ASP A 50 4.70 4.17 -9.13
N ASN A 51 3.74 4.39 -10.02
CA ASN A 51 3.16 3.35 -10.89
C ASN A 51 2.57 2.13 -10.15
N THR A 52 2.17 2.27 -8.88
CA THR A 52 1.51 1.18 -8.13
C THR A 52 0.03 1.09 -8.51
N ASP A 53 -0.47 -0.11 -8.78
CA ASP A 53 -1.88 -0.34 -9.08
C ASP A 53 -2.67 -0.64 -7.80
N PHE A 54 -3.43 0.35 -7.30
CA PHE A 54 -4.34 0.19 -6.15
C PHE A 54 -5.80 -0.04 -6.57
N SER A 55 -6.07 -0.48 -7.81
CA SER A 55 -7.44 -0.70 -8.29
C SER A 55 -8.21 -1.64 -7.36
N ASP A 56 -9.43 -1.25 -6.98
CA ASP A 56 -10.31 -2.00 -6.08
C ASP A 56 -9.74 -2.26 -4.67
N ALA A 57 -8.63 -1.62 -4.28
CA ALA A 57 -8.04 -1.77 -2.95
C ALA A 57 -8.97 -1.19 -1.86
N LYS A 58 -9.07 -1.89 -0.73
CA LYS A 58 -9.73 -1.35 0.47
C LYS A 58 -8.75 -0.48 1.24
N ILE A 59 -8.94 0.84 1.16
CA ILE A 59 -8.03 1.86 1.73
C ILE A 59 -8.61 2.63 2.93
N ARG A 60 -9.51 2.01 3.70
CA ARG A 60 -10.10 2.65 4.87
C ARG A 60 -9.04 2.88 5.96
N ASN A 61 -8.94 4.11 6.47
CA ASN A 61 -8.01 4.50 7.54
C ASN A 61 -6.53 4.22 7.21
N VAL A 62 -6.16 4.23 5.93
CA VAL A 62 -4.76 4.09 5.54
C VAL A 62 -4.00 5.38 5.81
N ILE A 63 -2.83 5.27 6.43
CA ILE A 63 -1.92 6.39 6.68
C ILE A 63 -0.90 6.46 5.54
N GLY A 64 -0.52 7.66 5.10
CA GLY A 64 0.59 7.86 4.15
C GLY A 64 0.26 7.72 2.67
N LEU A 65 -0.91 7.19 2.31
CA LEU A 65 -1.48 7.42 0.98
C LEU A 65 -2.01 8.85 0.94
N ALA A 66 -1.54 9.65 -0.02
CA ALA A 66 -2.00 11.03 -0.18
C ALA A 66 -3.52 11.04 -0.22
N HIS A 67 -4.14 11.81 0.70
CA HIS A 67 -5.57 12.08 0.63
C HIS A 67 -5.86 12.59 -0.78
N PRO A 68 -6.81 12.01 -1.54
CA PRO A 68 -7.26 12.67 -2.75
C PRO A 68 -7.65 14.07 -2.31
N ARG A 69 -6.99 15.08 -2.89
CA ARG A 69 -7.43 16.45 -2.72
C ARG A 69 -8.88 16.43 -3.18
N VAL A 70 -9.77 16.65 -2.23
CA VAL A 70 -11.13 17.07 -2.53
C VAL A 70 -10.95 18.53 -2.91
N ASP A 71 -10.74 18.79 -4.20
CA ASP A 71 -11.18 20.03 -4.82
C ASP A 71 -12.70 20.16 -4.73
#